data_AF-I4FL08-F1
#
_entry.id   AF-I4FL08-F1
#
_cell.length_a   1.000
_cell.length_b   1.000
_cell.length_c   1.000
_cell.angle_alpha   90.00
_cell.angle_beta   90.00
_cell.angle_gamma   90.00
#
_symmetry.space_group_name_H-M   'P 1'
#
loop_
_entity.id
_entity.type
_entity.pdbx_description
1 polymer ?
#
loop_
_entity_poly.entity_id
_entity_poly.type
_entity_poly.pdbx_seq_one_letter_code
_entity_poly.pdbx_strand_id
1 'polypeptide(L)'
;MRFYLEYINHLGRLQKKSAHRLLQAGFTITEVLLAGLMMLIAVLVSGNGVINLLRSNYRANAESEIQNNLNRTLEFVSDEVRRARIIADSQGEINTNKVPSGAQPVLAFQIPDPSNPNLLLGEQIVYYTRTTGTENSLTGPRVLWRFGPNLDANGNYITPDNIDTWQNSPVTDMLAPPPNDPVCLENFNRIPAAGSAVEGFYTCVRQGGGNQVILNANAQVKMTTDEKFNYSVSTGVFPRTCETFCIVSPPP
;
A
#
# COMPACT_ATOMS: atom_id res chain seq x y z
N MET A 1 -59.41 15.62 87.08
CA MET A 1 -58.66 16.74 87.67
C MET A 1 -57.58 17.10 86.65
N ARG A 2 -57.78 18.08 85.77
CA ARG A 2 -57.62 19.54 85.94
C ARG A 2 -56.16 19.93 86.22
N PHE A 3 -55.64 20.83 85.37
CA PHE A 3 -54.50 21.75 85.53
C PHE A 3 -53.12 21.21 85.12
N TYR A 4 -52.26 21.81 84.26
CA TYR A 4 -52.12 23.10 83.54
C TYR A 4 -51.26 22.81 82.28
N LEU A 5 -51.68 23.03 81.03
CA LEU A 5 -51.50 24.25 80.22
C LEU A 5 -50.69 25.39 80.86
N GLU A 6 -49.36 25.27 80.84
CA GLU A 6 -48.45 26.43 80.87
C GLU A 6 -47.02 26.02 80.47
N TYR A 7 -46.74 25.95 79.16
CA TYR A 7 -45.41 26.32 78.62
C TYR A 7 -45.43 26.48 77.08
N ILE A 8 -46.41 27.21 76.55
CA ILE A 8 -46.29 27.80 75.21
C ILE A 8 -45.61 29.16 75.41
N ASN A 9 -44.28 29.18 75.36
CA ASN A 9 -43.42 30.29 74.94
C ASN A 9 -42.04 30.17 75.59
N HIS A 10 -41.24 29.24 75.11
CA HIS A 10 -39.82 29.53 75.03
C HIS A 10 -39.15 28.65 73.98
N LEU A 11 -38.37 29.31 73.13
CA LEU A 11 -37.35 28.73 72.24
C LEU A 11 -37.83 28.28 70.86
N GLY A 12 -38.62 29.16 70.22
CA GLY A 12 -38.30 29.57 68.86
C GLY A 12 -36.91 30.21 68.80
N ARG A 13 -35.87 29.38 68.78
CA ARG A 13 -34.50 29.79 68.43
C ARG A 13 -33.82 28.59 67.79
N LEU A 14 -34.22 28.32 66.55
CA LEU A 14 -33.44 27.51 65.63
C LEU A 14 -32.01 28.05 65.66
N GLN A 15 -31.11 27.31 66.29
CA GLN A 15 -29.68 27.56 66.19
C GLN A 15 -29.35 27.44 64.71
N LYS A 16 -29.18 28.60 64.08
CA LYS A 16 -28.55 28.76 62.78
C LYS A 16 -27.20 28.04 62.87
N LYS A 17 -27.16 26.78 62.43
CA LYS A 17 -25.89 26.07 62.19
C LYS A 17 -25.18 26.92 61.15
N SER A 18 -24.23 27.72 61.62
CA SER A 18 -23.28 28.38 60.76
C SER A 18 -22.64 27.28 59.92
N ALA A 19 -22.82 27.34 58.61
CA ALA A 19 -21.89 26.69 57.70
C ALA A 19 -20.50 27.18 58.12
N HIS A 20 -19.73 26.32 58.80
CA HIS A 20 -18.31 26.55 58.96
C HIS A 20 -17.76 26.61 57.53
N ARG A 21 -17.51 27.82 57.03
CA ARG A 21 -16.53 28.00 55.96
C ARG A 21 -15.27 27.34 56.49
N LEU A 22 -14.93 26.18 55.92
CA LEU A 22 -13.57 25.69 55.96
C LEU A 22 -12.72 26.87 55.49
N LEU A 23 -11.94 27.44 56.41
CA LEU A 23 -10.95 28.43 56.09
C LEU A 23 -10.09 27.82 54.99
N GLN A 24 -10.12 28.43 53.80
CA GLN A 24 -9.14 28.20 52.76
C GLN A 24 -7.78 28.56 53.35
N ALA A 25 -7.12 27.58 53.95
CA ALA A 25 -5.72 27.67 54.31
C ALA A 25 -4.94 27.79 52.99
N GLY A 26 -4.16 28.85 52.83
CA GLY A 26 -3.25 28.97 51.70
C GLY A 26 -2.24 27.82 51.72
N PHE A 27 -1.83 27.37 50.54
CA PHE A 27 -0.86 26.27 50.41
C PHE A 27 0.48 26.63 51.03
N THR A 28 1.10 25.67 51.71
CA THR A 28 2.49 25.81 52.18
C THR A 28 3.47 25.68 51.02
N ILE A 29 4.62 26.37 51.07
CA ILE A 29 5.64 26.34 50.00
C ILE A 29 6.09 24.90 49.69
N THR A 30 6.23 24.06 50.72
CA THR A 30 6.63 22.65 50.58
C THR A 30 5.59 21.79 49.87
N GLU A 31 4.30 22.08 50.06
CA GLU A 31 3.19 21.35 49.41
C GLU A 31 3.09 21.70 47.92
N VAL A 32 3.24 22.98 47.58
CA VAL A 32 3.31 23.42 46.17
C VAL A 32 4.53 22.82 45.47
N LEU A 33 5.67 22.74 46.15
CA LEU A 33 6.89 22.17 45.59
C LEU A 33 6.77 20.66 45.36
N LEU A 34 6.15 19.92 46.30
CA LEU A 34 5.86 18.50 46.13
C LEU A 34 4.86 18.24 44.99
N ALA A 35 3.77 19.02 44.93
CA ALA A 35 2.79 18.92 43.85
C ALA A 35 3.41 19.22 42.48
N GLY A 36 4.27 20.25 42.39
CA GLY A 36 5.00 20.59 41.18
C GLY A 36 5.97 19.47 40.74
N LEU A 37 6.67 18.84 41.68
CA LEU A 37 7.55 17.70 41.39
C LEU A 37 6.74 16.49 40.87
N MET A 38 5.63 16.16 41.52
CA MET A 38 4.77 15.05 41.07
C MET A 38 4.17 15.32 39.69
N MET A 39 3.74 16.56 39.42
CA MET A 39 3.25 16.96 38.10
C MET A 39 4.35 16.84 37.04
N LEU A 40 5.58 17.27 37.34
CA LEU A 40 6.71 17.16 36.40
C LEU A 40 7.02 15.70 36.06
N ILE A 41 7.05 14.81 37.06
CA ILE A 41 7.24 13.37 36.82
C ILE A 41 6.08 12.81 35.99
N ALA A 42 4.83 13.15 36.32
CA ALA A 42 3.67 12.68 35.57
C ALA A 42 3.69 13.13 34.10
N VAL A 43 4.09 14.38 33.83
CA VAL A 43 4.24 14.90 32.46
C VAL A 43 5.36 14.18 31.71
N LEU A 44 6.50 13.91 32.34
CA LEU A 44 7.60 13.18 31.71
C LEU A 44 7.22 11.73 31.35
N VAL A 45 6.56 11.02 32.26
CA VAL A 45 6.10 9.64 32.01
C VAL A 45 5.01 9.61 30.94
N SER A 46 4.03 10.51 31.03
CA SER A 46 2.94 10.60 30.05
C SER A 46 3.45 11.02 28.67
N GLY A 47 4.40 11.95 28.62
CA GLY A 47 5.03 12.41 27.37
C GLY A 47 5.71 11.27 26.62
N ASN A 48 6.50 10.45 27.32
CA ASN A 48 7.11 9.25 26.73
C ASN A 48 6.05 8.25 26.25
N GLY A 49 5.00 8.04 27.04
CA GLY A 49 3.89 7.16 26.67
C GLY A 49 3.20 7.57 25.38
N VAL A 50 2.85 8.86 25.25
CA VAL A 50 2.19 9.40 24.05
C VAL A 50 3.11 9.32 22.82
N ILE A 51 4.40 9.64 22.95
CA ILE A 51 5.36 9.55 21.83
C ILE A 51 5.47 8.11 21.32
N ASN A 52 5.53 7.14 22.23
CA ASN A 52 5.60 5.73 21.86
C ASN A 52 4.31 5.25 21.17
N LEU A 53 3.15 5.69 21.65
CA LEU A 53 1.86 5.38 21.01
C LEU A 53 1.75 6.00 19.62
N LEU A 54 2.15 7.27 19.46
CA LEU A 54 2.15 7.94 18.16
C LEU A 54 3.08 7.22 17.19
N ARG A 55 4.31 6.89 17.61
CA ARG A 55 5.26 6.13 16.77
C ARG A 55 4.69 4.77 16.36
N SER A 56 4.05 4.06 17.29
CA SER A 56 3.40 2.78 17.01
C SER A 56 2.25 2.93 16.00
N ASN A 57 1.41 3.95 16.14
CA ASN A 57 0.30 4.21 15.20
C ASN A 57 0.82 4.60 13.81
N TYR A 58 1.82 5.46 13.72
CA TYR A 58 2.43 5.82 12.44
C TYR A 58 3.03 4.60 11.73
N ARG A 59 3.72 3.75 12.49
CA ARG A 59 4.24 2.49 11.98
C ARG A 59 3.13 1.57 11.48
N ALA A 60 2.15 1.27 12.31
CA ALA A 60 1.05 0.38 11.94
C ALA A 60 0.28 0.89 10.71
N ASN A 61 0.06 2.21 10.62
CA ASN A 61 -0.60 2.82 9.48
C ASN A 61 0.24 2.68 8.20
N ALA A 62 1.54 2.99 8.25
CA ALA A 62 2.42 2.86 7.09
C ALA A 62 2.53 1.39 6.63
N GLU A 63 2.66 0.45 7.58
CA GLU A 63 2.69 -0.98 7.28
C GLU A 63 1.39 -1.43 6.59
N SER A 64 0.23 -1.03 7.13
CA SER A 64 -1.07 -1.37 6.55
C SER A 64 -1.27 -0.76 5.15
N GLU A 65 -0.83 0.48 4.93
CA GLU A 65 -0.97 1.16 3.66
C GLU A 65 -0.14 0.48 2.56
N ILE A 66 1.13 0.19 2.84
CA ILE A 66 2.04 -0.48 1.90
C ILE A 66 1.51 -1.88 1.55
N GLN A 67 1.11 -2.66 2.55
CA GLN A 67 0.57 -4.00 2.34
C GLN A 67 -0.69 -3.94 1.47
N ASN A 68 -1.61 -3.03 1.77
CA ASN A 68 -2.83 -2.86 0.99
C ASN A 68 -2.54 -2.40 -0.45
N ASN A 69 -1.64 -1.45 -0.65
CA ASN A 69 -1.28 -0.93 -1.97
C ASN A 69 -0.63 -2.02 -2.84
N LEU A 70 0.34 -2.78 -2.31
CA LEU A 70 1.01 -3.86 -3.05
C LEU A 70 0.09 -5.05 -3.32
N ASN A 71 -0.75 -5.43 -2.36
CA ASN A 71 -1.70 -6.52 -2.57
C ASN A 71 -2.72 -6.15 -3.65
N ARG A 72 -3.26 -4.91 -3.63
CA ARG A 72 -4.13 -4.39 -4.69
C ARG A 72 -3.43 -4.30 -6.04
N THR A 73 -2.16 -3.92 -6.04
CA THR A 73 -1.34 -3.90 -7.26
C THR A 73 -1.22 -5.29 -7.87
N LEU A 74 -0.86 -6.28 -7.06
CA LEU A 74 -0.76 -7.65 -7.54
C LEU A 74 -2.11 -8.19 -8.00
N GLU A 75 -3.20 -7.88 -7.32
CA GLU A 75 -4.55 -8.25 -7.75
C GLU A 75 -4.89 -7.64 -9.13
N PHE A 76 -4.65 -6.34 -9.29
CA PHE A 76 -4.86 -5.62 -10.53
C PHE A 76 -4.04 -6.19 -11.70
N VAL A 77 -2.74 -6.35 -11.52
CA VAL A 77 -1.86 -6.91 -12.56
C VAL A 77 -2.21 -8.37 -12.83
N SER A 78 -2.58 -9.15 -11.80
CA SER A 78 -3.03 -10.53 -11.98
C SER A 78 -4.28 -10.60 -12.85
N ASP A 79 -5.24 -9.72 -12.64
CA ASP A 79 -6.46 -9.67 -13.44
C ASP A 79 -6.20 -9.31 -14.90
N GLU A 80 -5.24 -8.42 -15.18
CA GLU A 80 -4.82 -8.17 -16.56
C GLU A 80 -4.09 -9.37 -17.17
N VAL A 81 -3.19 -10.02 -16.43
CA VAL A 81 -2.50 -11.24 -16.89
C VAL A 81 -3.50 -12.36 -17.16
N ARG A 82 -4.54 -12.52 -16.32
CA ARG A 82 -5.64 -13.48 -16.57
C ARG A 82 -6.43 -13.20 -17.84
N ARG A 83 -6.38 -11.97 -18.38
CA ARG A 83 -7.00 -11.61 -19.67
C ARG A 83 -6.05 -11.80 -20.85
N ALA A 84 -4.76 -11.97 -20.60
CA ALA A 84 -3.76 -12.18 -21.64
C ALA A 84 -3.96 -13.52 -22.36
N ARG A 85 -3.60 -13.54 -23.64
CA ARG A 85 -3.52 -14.75 -24.46
C ARG A 85 -2.08 -15.12 -24.79
N ILE A 86 -1.19 -14.14 -24.92
CA ILE A 86 0.24 -14.33 -25.12
C ILE A 86 0.99 -13.46 -24.11
N ILE A 87 1.95 -14.04 -23.40
CA ILE A 87 2.88 -13.33 -22.53
C ILE A 87 4.25 -13.32 -23.22
N ALA A 88 5.00 -12.22 -23.12
CA ALA A 88 6.40 -12.20 -23.55
C ALA A 88 7.25 -13.11 -22.64
N ASP A 89 7.93 -14.09 -23.23
CA ASP A 89 8.73 -15.07 -22.48
C ASP A 89 10.08 -14.50 -22.04
N SER A 90 10.53 -13.39 -22.63
CA SER A 90 11.82 -12.77 -22.35
C SER A 90 11.78 -11.25 -22.55
N GLN A 91 12.77 -10.54 -21.98
CA GLN A 91 12.89 -9.09 -22.14
C GLN A 91 13.07 -8.66 -23.61
N GLY A 92 13.63 -9.51 -24.47
CA GLY A 92 13.81 -9.23 -25.89
C GLY A 92 12.53 -9.27 -26.72
N GLU A 93 11.47 -9.90 -26.21
CA GLU A 93 10.16 -10.00 -26.87
C GLU A 93 9.23 -8.82 -26.53
N ILE A 94 9.66 -7.94 -25.61
CA ILE A 94 8.88 -6.79 -25.17
C ILE A 94 9.06 -5.64 -26.15
N ASN A 95 7.96 -5.14 -26.72
CA ASN A 95 7.97 -3.94 -27.54
C ASN A 95 8.18 -2.70 -26.66
N THR A 96 9.38 -2.12 -26.70
CA THR A 96 9.73 -0.93 -25.90
C THR A 96 9.44 0.39 -26.61
N ASN A 97 8.89 0.40 -27.83
CA ASN A 97 8.70 1.64 -28.61
C ASN A 97 7.74 2.63 -27.93
N LYS A 98 6.82 2.14 -27.11
CA LYS A 98 5.83 2.94 -26.37
C LYS A 98 6.22 3.20 -24.93
N VAL A 99 7.35 2.66 -24.49
CA VAL A 99 7.91 2.81 -23.14
C VAL A 99 8.93 3.96 -23.15
N PRO A 100 8.88 4.90 -22.19
CA PRO A 100 9.84 6.00 -22.11
C PRO A 100 11.30 5.53 -21.98
N SER A 101 12.24 6.30 -22.55
CA SER A 101 13.67 6.03 -22.40
C SER A 101 14.11 6.03 -20.93
N GLY A 102 14.91 5.05 -20.54
CA GLY A 102 15.40 4.90 -19.15
C GLY A 102 14.40 4.22 -18.21
N ALA A 103 13.27 3.74 -18.72
CA ALA A 103 12.41 2.81 -17.99
C ALA A 103 12.84 1.36 -18.23
N GLN A 104 12.57 0.50 -17.25
CA GLN A 104 12.89 -0.92 -17.29
C GLN A 104 11.60 -1.73 -17.47
N PRO A 105 11.38 -2.38 -18.63
CA PRO A 105 10.24 -3.28 -18.80
C PRO A 105 10.37 -4.49 -17.88
N VAL A 106 9.24 -4.88 -17.29
CA VAL A 106 9.15 -5.97 -16.29
C VAL A 106 8.13 -7.04 -16.65
N LEU A 107 7.17 -6.72 -17.52
CA LEU A 107 6.14 -7.65 -18.02
C LEU A 107 5.52 -7.06 -19.29
N ALA A 108 5.24 -7.90 -20.29
CA ALA A 108 4.42 -7.51 -21.42
C ALA A 108 3.55 -8.67 -21.88
N PHE A 109 2.36 -8.34 -22.39
CA PHE A 109 1.42 -9.34 -22.88
C PHE A 109 0.44 -8.77 -23.89
N GLN A 110 -0.18 -9.65 -24.67
CA GLN A 110 -1.24 -9.34 -25.60
C GLN A 110 -2.55 -9.94 -25.14
N ILE A 111 -3.62 -9.19 -25.34
CA ILE A 111 -4.99 -9.61 -25.07
C ILE A 111 -5.71 -9.89 -26.39
N PRO A 112 -6.74 -10.76 -26.39
CA PRO A 112 -7.64 -10.90 -27.53
C PRO A 112 -8.40 -9.60 -27.81
N ASP A 113 -8.74 -9.38 -29.07
CA ASP A 113 -9.66 -8.32 -29.48
C ASP A 113 -11.06 -8.60 -28.87
N PRO A 114 -11.69 -7.65 -28.15
CA PRO A 114 -13.01 -7.85 -27.56
C PRO A 114 -14.12 -8.03 -28.60
N SER A 115 -13.98 -7.42 -29.77
CA SER A 115 -14.91 -7.52 -30.89
C SER A 115 -14.73 -8.83 -31.66
N ASN A 116 -13.51 -9.38 -31.69
CA ASN A 116 -13.21 -10.68 -32.28
C ASN A 116 -12.17 -11.47 -31.47
N PRO A 117 -12.61 -12.32 -30.51
CA PRO A 117 -11.70 -13.04 -29.61
C PRO A 117 -10.70 -13.99 -30.29
N ASN A 118 -10.91 -14.32 -31.57
CA ASN A 118 -9.98 -15.14 -32.34
C ASN A 118 -8.73 -14.36 -32.77
N LEU A 119 -8.84 -13.03 -32.85
CA LEU A 119 -7.75 -12.12 -33.18
C LEU A 119 -7.09 -11.57 -31.92
N LEU A 120 -5.81 -11.25 -32.05
CA LEU A 120 -5.04 -10.54 -31.02
C LEU A 120 -5.06 -9.06 -31.35
N LEU A 121 -5.02 -8.23 -30.31
CA LEU A 121 -4.66 -6.83 -30.51
C LEU A 121 -3.23 -6.74 -31.07
N GLY A 122 -3.03 -5.84 -32.02
CA GLY A 122 -1.75 -5.66 -32.70
C GLY A 122 -0.61 -5.17 -31.78
N GLU A 123 -0.93 -4.73 -30.56
CA GLU A 123 0.04 -4.15 -29.63
C GLU A 123 0.04 -4.83 -28.26
N GLN A 124 1.17 -4.70 -27.56
CA GLN A 124 1.41 -5.27 -26.24
C GLN A 124 1.06 -4.27 -25.14
N ILE A 125 0.35 -4.73 -24.11
CA ILE A 125 0.28 -4.02 -22.82
C ILE A 125 1.61 -4.24 -22.14
N VAL A 126 2.29 -3.16 -21.76
CA VAL A 126 3.64 -3.20 -21.20
C VAL A 126 3.67 -2.58 -19.82
N TYR A 127 4.15 -3.35 -18.86
CA TYR A 127 4.49 -2.89 -17.53
C TYR A 127 5.98 -2.61 -17.45
N TYR A 128 6.31 -1.47 -16.86
CA TYR A 128 7.69 -1.05 -16.68
C TYR A 128 7.86 -0.27 -15.38
N THR A 129 9.05 -0.34 -14.81
CA THR A 129 9.42 0.49 -13.69
C THR A 129 10.19 1.71 -14.18
N ARG A 130 10.04 2.81 -13.46
CA ARG A 130 10.83 4.01 -13.71
C ARG A 130 11.18 4.67 -12.38
N THR A 131 12.45 5.04 -12.26
CA THR A 131 12.91 5.92 -11.19
C THR A 131 12.49 7.36 -11.51
N THR A 132 11.65 7.97 -10.68
CA THR A 132 11.16 9.34 -10.87
C THR A 132 12.06 10.37 -10.18
N GLY A 133 13.34 10.45 -10.60
CA GLY A 133 14.28 11.46 -10.11
C GLY A 133 14.49 11.51 -8.58
N THR A 134 15.28 12.47 -8.11
CA THR A 134 15.51 12.72 -6.68
C THR A 134 14.21 13.17 -5.99
N GLU A 135 13.60 12.28 -5.22
CA GLU A 135 12.77 12.46 -4.01
C GLU A 135 11.78 13.67 -3.94
N ASN A 136 11.32 14.20 -5.07
CA ASN A 136 10.47 15.40 -5.09
C ASN A 136 8.99 15.13 -5.40
N SER A 137 8.57 13.86 -5.52
CA SER A 137 7.17 13.51 -5.74
C SER A 137 6.62 12.90 -4.46
N LEU A 138 5.35 13.20 -4.13
CA LEU A 138 4.55 12.51 -3.11
C LEU A 138 4.35 11.00 -3.37
N THR A 139 5.09 10.47 -4.34
CA THR A 139 5.09 9.13 -4.91
C THR A 139 6.50 8.63 -4.67
N GLY A 140 6.70 7.49 -3.98
CA GLY A 140 8.04 7.02 -3.59
C GLY A 140 9.07 6.95 -4.75
N PRO A 141 10.36 6.69 -4.47
CA PRO A 141 11.46 6.87 -5.43
C PRO A 141 11.31 6.07 -6.75
N ARG A 142 10.48 5.02 -6.75
CA ARG A 142 10.24 4.14 -7.90
C ARG A 142 8.77 3.83 -8.03
N VAL A 143 8.30 3.86 -9.28
CA VAL A 143 6.89 3.70 -9.64
C VAL A 143 6.77 2.62 -10.70
N LEU A 144 5.77 1.74 -10.56
CA LEU A 144 5.32 0.84 -11.60
C LEU A 144 4.37 1.60 -12.52
N TRP A 145 4.66 1.55 -13.81
CA TRP A 145 3.86 2.15 -14.86
C TRP A 145 3.32 1.06 -15.78
N ARG A 146 2.21 1.41 -16.43
CA ARG A 146 1.54 0.59 -17.42
C ARG A 146 1.31 1.41 -18.68
N PHE A 147 1.71 0.88 -19.82
CA PHE A 147 1.27 1.32 -21.13
C PHE A 147 0.19 0.36 -21.63
N GLY A 148 -1.01 0.86 -21.91
CA GLY A 148 -2.14 0.04 -22.34
C GLY A 148 -3.41 0.84 -22.62
N PRO A 149 -4.51 0.15 -23.00
CA PRO A 149 -5.82 0.77 -23.14
C PRO A 149 -6.26 1.46 -21.84
N ASN A 150 -7.07 2.49 -21.98
CA ASN A 150 -7.74 3.13 -20.85
C ASN A 150 -8.67 2.16 -20.14
N LEU A 151 -8.87 2.37 -18.84
CA LEU A 151 -9.78 1.58 -18.02
C LEU A 151 -10.98 2.44 -17.61
N ASP A 152 -12.17 1.87 -17.68
CA ASP A 152 -13.36 2.48 -17.09
C ASP A 152 -13.38 2.33 -15.56
N ALA A 153 -14.39 2.90 -14.90
CA ALA A 153 -14.55 2.79 -13.44
C ALA A 153 -14.72 1.35 -12.93
N ASN A 154 -15.04 0.41 -13.83
CA ASN A 154 -15.23 -1.00 -13.53
C ASN A 154 -13.99 -1.84 -13.89
N GLY A 155 -12.91 -1.23 -14.39
CA GLY A 155 -11.68 -1.91 -14.80
C GLY A 155 -11.75 -2.60 -16.17
N ASN A 156 -12.71 -2.24 -17.03
CA ASN A 156 -12.78 -2.74 -18.40
C ASN A 156 -12.00 -1.85 -19.36
N TYR A 157 -11.48 -2.43 -20.43
CA TYR A 157 -10.77 -1.67 -21.47
C TYR A 157 -11.73 -0.78 -22.26
N ILE A 158 -11.37 0.49 -22.36
CA ILE A 158 -12.01 1.48 -23.24
C ILE A 158 -11.21 1.54 -24.53
N THR A 159 -11.86 1.28 -25.66
CA THR A 159 -11.27 1.35 -27.01
C THR A 159 -9.93 0.60 -27.16
N PRO A 160 -9.82 -0.67 -26.76
CA PRO A 160 -8.57 -1.42 -26.83
C PRO A 160 -8.02 -1.55 -28.26
N ASP A 161 -8.89 -1.55 -29.26
CA ASP A 161 -8.53 -1.68 -30.68
C ASP A 161 -7.89 -0.40 -31.25
N ASN A 162 -8.05 0.74 -30.57
CA ASN A 162 -7.46 2.02 -30.99
C ASN A 162 -6.20 2.32 -30.18
N ILE A 163 -5.04 1.95 -30.73
CA ILE A 163 -3.73 2.15 -30.08
C ILE A 163 -3.42 3.62 -29.76
N ASP A 164 -3.96 4.57 -30.53
CA ASP A 164 -3.66 5.99 -30.34
C ASP A 164 -4.31 6.57 -29.08
N THR A 165 -5.28 5.86 -28.47
CA THR A 165 -5.87 6.26 -27.19
C THR A 165 -5.15 5.67 -25.98
N TRP A 166 -4.18 4.77 -26.20
CA TRP A 166 -3.43 4.13 -25.13
C TRP A 166 -2.49 5.13 -24.48
N GLN A 167 -2.31 5.00 -23.16
CA GLN A 167 -1.52 5.93 -22.38
C GLN A 167 -0.64 5.23 -21.37
N ASN A 168 0.35 5.98 -20.89
CA ASN A 168 1.20 5.60 -19.77
C ASN A 168 0.54 6.06 -18.47
N SER A 169 0.22 5.12 -17.58
CA SER A 169 -0.41 5.41 -16.29
C SER A 169 0.37 4.79 -15.14
N PRO A 170 0.52 5.49 -14.00
CA PRO A 170 1.13 4.92 -12.81
C PRO A 170 0.17 3.90 -12.19
N VAL A 171 0.71 2.80 -11.68
CA VAL A 171 -0.04 1.69 -11.06
C VAL A 171 0.22 1.64 -9.56
N THR A 172 1.50 1.64 -9.17
CA THR A 172 1.89 1.64 -7.75
C THR A 172 3.22 2.34 -7.57
N ASP A 173 3.53 2.74 -6.35
CA ASP A 173 4.72 3.46 -5.96
C ASP A 173 5.42 2.82 -4.77
N MET A 174 6.42 3.53 -4.23
CA MET A 174 7.24 3.07 -3.10
C MET A 174 7.97 1.74 -3.37
N LEU A 175 8.13 1.38 -4.64
CA LEU A 175 8.88 0.19 -5.01
C LEU A 175 10.34 0.34 -4.58
N ALA A 176 10.91 -0.77 -4.12
CA ALA A 176 12.29 -0.81 -3.67
C ALA A 176 12.96 -2.09 -4.14
N PRO A 177 14.26 -2.04 -4.48
CA PRO A 177 14.99 -3.24 -4.83
C PRO A 177 14.82 -4.34 -3.77
N PRO A 178 14.63 -5.60 -4.17
CA PRO A 178 14.56 -6.70 -3.22
C PRO A 178 15.86 -6.79 -2.41
N PRO A 179 15.80 -7.28 -1.16
CA PRO A 179 16.97 -7.36 -0.27
C PRO A 179 18.04 -8.35 -0.78
N ASN A 180 17.63 -9.34 -1.56
CA ASN A 180 18.49 -10.33 -2.20
C ASN A 180 18.23 -10.36 -3.70
N ASP A 181 19.19 -10.87 -4.48
CA ASP A 181 18.98 -11.09 -5.91
C ASP A 181 17.77 -12.02 -6.12
N PRO A 182 16.74 -11.56 -6.86
CA PRO A 182 15.54 -12.35 -7.02
C PRO A 182 15.79 -13.50 -7.99
N VAL A 183 15.55 -14.72 -7.52
CA VAL A 183 15.73 -15.97 -8.27
C VAL A 183 14.37 -16.53 -8.67
N CYS A 184 14.19 -16.78 -9.96
CA CYS A 184 13.08 -17.57 -10.48
C CYS A 184 13.48 -19.06 -10.50
N LEU A 185 12.50 -19.97 -10.43
CA LEU A 185 12.73 -21.41 -10.59
C LEU A 185 13.30 -21.71 -12.00
N GLU A 186 14.00 -22.84 -12.16
CA GLU A 186 14.73 -23.19 -13.41
C GLU A 186 13.87 -23.17 -14.69
N ASN A 187 12.57 -23.45 -14.58
CA ASN A 187 11.63 -23.46 -15.71
C ASN A 187 10.98 -22.09 -15.97
N PHE A 188 11.51 -21.02 -15.39
CA PHE A 188 10.98 -19.67 -15.52
C PHE A 188 12.06 -18.69 -15.96
N ASN A 189 11.71 -17.86 -16.93
CA ASN A 189 12.50 -16.73 -17.35
C ASN A 189 12.18 -15.53 -16.46
N ARG A 190 13.23 -14.92 -15.90
CA ARG A 190 13.12 -13.69 -15.10
C ARG A 190 13.07 -12.48 -16.03
N ILE A 191 12.12 -11.57 -15.78
CA ILE A 191 12.03 -10.27 -16.46
C ILE A 191 12.00 -9.17 -15.37
N PRO A 192 12.99 -8.27 -15.33
CA PRO A 192 14.14 -8.16 -16.24
C PRO A 192 15.15 -9.31 -16.06
N ALA A 193 16.05 -9.52 -17.02
CA ALA A 193 17.04 -10.60 -16.93
C ALA A 193 17.99 -10.46 -15.72
N ALA A 194 18.52 -11.58 -15.22
CA ALA A 194 19.49 -11.59 -14.11
C ALA A 194 20.69 -10.68 -14.42
N GLY A 195 21.15 -9.91 -13.42
CA GLY A 195 22.18 -8.89 -13.58
C GLY A 195 21.68 -7.49 -13.97
N SER A 196 20.42 -7.36 -14.40
CA SER A 196 19.75 -6.05 -14.52
C SER A 196 19.28 -5.56 -13.16
N ALA A 197 19.38 -4.25 -12.91
CA ALA A 197 18.87 -3.63 -11.70
C ALA A 197 17.34 -3.85 -11.60
N VAL A 198 16.91 -4.65 -10.61
CA VAL A 198 15.48 -4.84 -10.34
C VAL A 198 14.98 -3.68 -9.51
N GLU A 199 14.00 -2.97 -10.04
CA GLU A 199 13.45 -1.78 -9.40
C GLU A 199 12.23 -2.08 -8.54
N GLY A 200 12.27 -3.21 -7.82
CA GLY A 200 11.25 -3.64 -6.86
C GLY A 200 10.09 -4.44 -7.44
N PHE A 201 9.84 -4.37 -8.74
CA PHE A 201 8.91 -5.28 -9.43
C PHE A 201 9.66 -6.15 -10.44
N TYR A 202 9.36 -7.44 -10.47
CA TYR A 202 9.86 -8.36 -11.48
C TYR A 202 8.88 -9.51 -11.68
N THR A 203 8.97 -10.15 -12.85
CA THR A 203 8.15 -11.31 -13.15
C THR A 203 9.01 -12.53 -13.46
N CYS A 204 8.48 -13.70 -13.14
CA CYS A 204 8.99 -14.98 -13.60
C CYS A 204 7.95 -15.56 -14.56
N VAL A 205 8.27 -15.64 -15.85
CA VAL A 205 7.38 -16.17 -16.88
C VAL A 205 7.80 -17.60 -17.19
N ARG A 206 6.86 -18.54 -17.19
CA ARG A 206 7.15 -19.95 -17.45
C ARG A 206 7.64 -20.11 -18.89
N GLN A 207 8.76 -20.82 -19.06
CA GLN A 207 9.33 -21.09 -20.37
C GLN A 207 8.36 -21.87 -21.27
N GLY A 208 8.35 -21.54 -22.56
CA GLY A 208 7.56 -22.26 -23.57
C GLY A 208 6.14 -21.73 -23.74
N GLY A 209 5.96 -20.40 -23.73
CA GLY A 209 4.70 -19.74 -24.06
C GLY A 209 3.95 -19.13 -22.88
N GLY A 210 4.63 -18.85 -21.76
CA GLY A 210 4.10 -17.99 -20.71
C GLY A 210 2.82 -18.47 -20.01
N ASN A 211 2.53 -19.78 -20.05
CA ASN A 211 1.31 -20.38 -19.48
C ASN A 211 1.17 -20.19 -17.95
N GLN A 212 2.20 -19.67 -17.29
CA GLN A 212 2.14 -19.25 -15.89
C GLN A 212 3.11 -18.08 -15.69
N VAL A 213 2.67 -17.08 -14.94
CA VAL A 213 3.46 -15.90 -14.58
C VAL A 213 3.46 -15.77 -13.07
N ILE A 214 4.63 -15.61 -12.47
CA ILE A 214 4.77 -15.26 -11.05
C ILE A 214 5.11 -13.78 -10.98
N LEU A 215 4.20 -13.01 -10.40
CA LEU A 215 4.37 -11.58 -10.17
C LEU A 215 5.02 -11.38 -8.80
N ASN A 216 6.10 -10.63 -8.75
CA ASN A 216 6.82 -10.34 -7.52
C ASN A 216 6.95 -8.82 -7.35
N ALA A 217 6.56 -8.32 -6.19
CA ALA A 217 6.63 -6.91 -5.86
C ALA A 217 7.27 -6.70 -4.48
N ASN A 218 8.11 -5.68 -4.38
CA ASN A 218 8.87 -5.31 -3.20
C ASN A 218 8.76 -3.80 -3.02
N ALA A 219 8.47 -3.38 -1.80
CA ALA A 219 8.43 -1.97 -1.43
C ALA A 219 9.17 -1.72 -0.13
N GLN A 220 9.60 -0.47 0.03
CA GLN A 220 10.22 0.02 1.24
C GLN A 220 9.65 1.38 1.59
N VAL A 221 9.34 1.57 2.86
CA VAL A 221 9.04 2.88 3.41
C VAL A 221 10.05 3.23 4.48
N LYS A 222 10.57 4.45 4.38
CA LYS A 222 11.44 5.06 5.36
C LYS A 222 10.60 5.89 6.31
N MET A 223 10.64 5.53 7.60
CA MET A 223 9.97 6.29 8.65
C MET A 223 10.79 7.55 9.00
N THR A 224 10.14 8.51 9.64
CA THR A 224 10.78 9.74 10.15
C THR A 224 11.88 9.47 11.18
N THR A 225 11.91 8.28 11.76
CA THR A 225 12.92 7.80 12.72
C THR A 225 14.09 7.07 12.05
N ASP A 226 14.23 7.18 10.72
CA ASP A 226 15.19 6.43 9.89
C ASP A 226 15.02 4.89 9.89
N GLU A 227 13.99 4.37 10.57
CA GLU A 227 13.60 2.97 10.47
C GLU A 227 13.05 2.68 9.08
N LYS A 228 13.39 1.51 8.52
CA LYS A 228 12.92 1.06 7.21
C LYS A 228 12.01 -0.14 7.39
N PHE A 229 10.81 -0.05 6.81
CA PHE A 229 9.91 -1.19 6.70
C PHE A 229 9.95 -1.72 5.27
N ASN A 230 10.18 -3.02 5.13
CA ASN A 230 10.19 -3.71 3.84
C ASN A 230 8.99 -4.65 3.78
N TYR A 231 8.31 -4.67 2.63
CA TYR A 231 7.27 -5.64 2.36
C TYR A 231 7.45 -6.23 0.97
N SER A 232 7.31 -7.55 0.89
CA SER A 232 7.47 -8.33 -0.33
C SER A 232 6.29 -9.24 -0.48
N VAL A 233 5.74 -9.31 -1.68
CA VAL A 233 4.60 -10.17 -2.00
C VAL A 233 4.80 -10.81 -3.37
N SER A 234 4.36 -12.07 -3.48
CA SER A 234 4.44 -12.86 -4.71
C SER A 234 3.12 -13.57 -4.96
N THR A 235 2.69 -13.62 -6.21
CA THR A 235 1.48 -14.36 -6.63
C THR A 235 1.69 -15.06 -7.96
N GLY A 236 1.17 -16.27 -8.09
CA GLY A 236 1.17 -17.04 -9.33
C GLY A 236 -0.14 -16.84 -10.09
N VAL A 237 -0.04 -16.57 -11.38
CA VAL A 237 -1.17 -16.25 -12.25
C VAL A 237 -1.08 -17.09 -13.53
N PHE A 238 -2.23 -17.55 -14.00
CA PHE A 238 -2.36 -18.25 -15.28
C PHE A 238 -3.10 -17.32 -16.25
N PRO A 239 -2.53 -17.02 -17.43
CA PRO A 239 -3.25 -16.30 -18.48
C PRO A 239 -4.36 -17.15 -19.06
N ARG A 240 -5.19 -16.58 -19.95
CA ARG A 240 -6.17 -17.39 -20.69
C ARG A 240 -5.40 -18.43 -21.49
N THR A 241 -5.73 -19.69 -21.26
CA THR A 241 -5.23 -20.82 -22.02
C THR A 241 -5.53 -20.61 -23.50
N CYS A 242 -4.53 -20.81 -24.38
CA CYS A 242 -4.85 -21.25 -25.74
C CYS A 242 -5.37 -22.68 -25.61
N GLU A 243 -6.66 -22.86 -25.33
CA GLU A 243 -7.30 -24.16 -25.47
C GLU A 243 -7.29 -24.51 -26.96
N THR A 244 -6.27 -25.26 -27.39
CA THR A 244 -6.35 -26.30 -28.43
C THR A 244 -6.96 -25.96 -29.80
N PHE A 245 -7.05 -24.67 -30.16
CA PHE A 245 -7.16 -24.17 -31.53
C PHE A 245 -6.03 -23.21 -31.88
N CYS A 246 -4.88 -23.36 -31.22
CA CYS A 246 -3.62 -22.98 -31.84
C CYS A 246 -3.33 -24.04 -32.92
N ILE A 247 -4.07 -23.98 -34.04
CA ILE A 247 -3.83 -24.76 -35.25
C ILE A 247 -2.44 -24.36 -35.73
N VAL A 248 -1.45 -25.15 -35.36
CA VAL A 248 -0.19 -25.20 -36.09
C VAL A 248 -0.55 -25.80 -37.44
N SER A 249 -0.73 -24.96 -38.46
CA SER A 249 -0.53 -25.44 -39.83
C SER A 249 0.92 -25.94 -39.90
N PRO A 250 1.18 -27.21 -40.24
CA PRO A 250 2.55 -27.63 -40.47
C PRO A 250 3.12 -26.82 -41.64
N PRO A 251 4.40 -26.42 -41.59
CA PRO A 251 5.06 -25.76 -42.72
C PRO A 251 5.09 -26.68 -43.95
N PRO A 252 5.14 -26.10 -45.17
CA PRO A 252 5.08 -26.84 -46.43
C PRO A 252 6.22 -27.83 -46.63
#